data_AF-W4JM52-F1
#
_entry.id   AF-W4JM52-F1
#
_cell.length_a   1.000
_cell.length_b   1.000
_cell.length_c   1.000
_cell.angle_alpha   90.00
_cell.angle_beta   90.00
_cell.angle_gamma   90.00
#
_symmetry.space_group_name_H-M   'P 1'
#
loop_
_entity.id
_entity.type
_entity.pdbx_description
1 polymer ?
#
loop_
_entity_poly.entity_id
_entity_poly.type
_entity_poly.pdbx_seq_one_letter_code
_entity_poly.pdbx_strand_id
1 'polypeptide(L)'
;MTILDPFINILSKDPYTALQNISGQDSHILIVSGFFPLAKSKHPMDDYSAWLARFLTPITTEIYFFCPPDIAPMIQSLRGDLPITINTSFSTPFDIPPLRGLESRYDEMHAWDREAFRHSPELYAVWSAKAFFLDEGVKNARGSAEYDYAFWNDAGSFRDEHALAAWPDGRRVDEVFEMASVLNRVPKEDIIFIPMWWMPDYSLGSWKEDLGPVDIDFSEGSFFGGTPAAITSYRHMYYSYHDEYLSRNMFVGKDQTLINALIFLFPSRFATVWLFDQEAPAHKGVPDNSETPLGACGSSWFYYQWWLASAEEQEKTAGIWMRVEDYSKESWSRWRTRCRVTRVMGMDMVLKRQFGRMWTHPSSSFTIKDIQRHI
;
A
#
# COMPACT_ATOMS: atom_id res chain seq x y z
N MET A 1 7.10 45.29 8.19
CA MET A 1 7.92 44.67 7.12
C MET A 1 7.44 43.23 7.01
N THR A 2 6.36 43.05 6.25
CA THR A 2 5.64 41.78 6.09
C THR A 2 6.40 41.00 5.02
N ILE A 3 7.14 39.98 5.43
CA ILE A 3 7.73 39.02 4.50
C ILE A 3 6.56 38.17 4.00
N LEU A 4 6.00 38.58 2.85
CA LEU A 4 5.07 37.77 2.10
C LEU A 4 5.83 36.53 1.63
N ASP A 5 5.40 35.38 2.13
CA ASP A 5 5.88 34.05 1.79
C ASP A 5 5.77 33.85 0.26
N PRO A 6 6.89 33.60 -0.47
CA PRO A 6 6.87 33.45 -1.93
C PRO A 6 6.03 32.25 -2.41
N PHE A 7 5.61 31.35 -1.51
CA PHE A 7 4.89 30.13 -1.87
C PHE A 7 3.40 30.31 -2.16
N ILE A 8 2.79 31.44 -1.79
CA ILE A 8 1.34 31.62 -1.98
C ILE A 8 0.97 31.85 -3.46
N ASN A 9 1.88 32.35 -4.30
CA ASN A 9 1.61 32.59 -5.72
C ASN A 9 1.81 31.37 -6.64
N ILE A 10 2.27 30.23 -6.11
CA ILE A 10 2.40 28.98 -6.89
C ILE A 10 1.12 28.14 -6.79
N LEU A 11 0.29 28.35 -5.76
CA LEU A 11 -0.96 27.60 -5.55
C LEU A 11 -2.14 28.07 -6.42
N SER A 12 -1.99 29.13 -7.22
CA SER A 12 -3.04 29.58 -8.15
C SER A 12 -2.98 28.93 -9.53
N LYS A 13 -1.90 28.20 -9.83
CA LYS A 13 -1.81 27.34 -11.00
C LYS A 13 -1.88 25.91 -10.51
N ASP A 14 -2.77 25.14 -11.11
CA ASP A 14 -2.95 23.74 -10.79
C ASP A 14 -1.56 23.03 -10.83
N PRO A 15 -1.02 22.54 -9.70
CA PRO A 15 0.30 21.92 -9.65
C PRO A 15 0.40 20.72 -10.62
N TYR A 16 -0.73 20.12 -10.99
CA TYR A 16 -0.82 19.08 -12.01
C TYR A 16 -0.37 19.54 -13.41
N THR A 17 -0.53 20.82 -13.76
CA THR A 17 -0.15 21.34 -15.09
C THR A 17 1.35 21.64 -15.19
N ALA A 18 2.02 21.91 -14.07
CA ALA A 18 3.45 22.25 -14.06
C ALA A 18 4.36 21.01 -14.23
N LEU A 19 3.89 19.83 -13.84
CA LEU A 19 4.66 18.58 -13.87
C LEU A 19 4.63 17.86 -15.24
N GLN A 20 3.73 18.23 -16.15
CA GLN A 20 3.58 17.59 -17.47
C GLN A 20 4.78 17.78 -18.43
N ASN A 21 5.80 18.57 -18.06
CA ASN A 21 6.97 18.87 -18.90
C ASN A 21 8.28 18.23 -18.40
N ILE A 22 8.24 17.32 -17.42
CA ILE A 22 9.45 16.59 -16.98
C ILE A 22 9.74 15.45 -17.97
N SER A 23 10.59 15.73 -18.95
CA SER A 23 11.30 14.70 -19.73
C SER A 23 12.37 14.05 -18.84
N GLY A 24 12.64 12.74 -18.82
CA GLY A 24 12.30 11.71 -19.79
C GLY A 24 13.09 10.43 -19.52
N GLN A 25 12.95 9.85 -18.33
CA GLN A 25 13.43 8.51 -18.04
C GLN A 25 12.32 7.76 -17.31
N ASP A 26 11.99 6.55 -17.79
CA ASP A 26 11.02 5.70 -17.13
C ASP A 26 11.66 5.17 -15.84
N SER A 27 11.08 5.53 -14.69
CA SER A 27 11.57 5.09 -13.38
C SER A 27 11.62 3.57 -13.30
N HIS A 28 12.72 3.03 -12.79
CA HIS A 28 12.89 1.61 -12.59
C HIS A 28 12.20 1.18 -11.30
N ILE A 29 11.19 0.31 -11.44
CA ILE A 29 10.39 -0.18 -10.32
C ILE A 29 10.67 -1.65 -10.07
N LEU A 30 10.86 -2.00 -8.79
CA LEU A 30 10.81 -3.38 -8.31
C LEU A 30 9.47 -3.66 -7.62
N ILE A 31 8.82 -4.77 -7.97
CA ILE A 31 7.71 -5.29 -7.15
C ILE A 31 8.26 -6.38 -6.24
N VAL A 32 8.02 -6.24 -4.94
CA VAL A 32 8.28 -7.28 -3.96
C VAL A 32 6.96 -7.91 -3.56
N SER A 33 6.91 -9.24 -3.53
CA SER A 33 5.72 -9.98 -3.14
C SER A 33 6.10 -11.27 -2.43
N GLY A 34 5.09 -11.97 -1.90
CA GLY A 34 5.31 -13.30 -1.36
C GLY A 34 4.03 -14.11 -1.23
N PHE A 35 4.22 -15.42 -1.12
CA PHE A 35 3.14 -16.37 -0.89
C PHE A 35 3.61 -17.49 0.04
N PHE A 36 3.02 -17.52 1.23
CA PHE A 36 3.23 -18.55 2.24
C PHE A 36 1.88 -19.24 2.47
N PRO A 37 1.67 -20.45 1.93
CA PRO A 37 0.42 -21.17 2.11
C PRO A 37 0.24 -21.51 3.60
N LEU A 38 -0.98 -21.27 4.10
CA LEU A 38 -1.32 -21.53 5.49
C LEU A 38 -2.16 -22.81 5.59
N ALA A 39 -2.00 -23.56 6.68
CA ALA A 39 -2.81 -24.76 6.92
C ALA A 39 -4.32 -24.46 6.96
N LYS A 40 -4.68 -23.27 7.42
CA LYS A 40 -6.04 -22.74 7.40
C LYS A 40 -6.07 -21.45 6.58
N SER A 41 -6.51 -21.55 5.33
CA SER A 41 -6.65 -20.40 4.43
C SER A 41 -8.11 -19.93 4.36
N LYS A 42 -8.32 -18.62 4.17
CA LYS A 42 -9.65 -18.02 3.95
C LYS A 42 -10.31 -18.49 2.64
N HIS A 43 -9.49 -18.82 1.65
CA HIS A 43 -9.89 -19.20 0.29
C HIS A 43 -9.25 -20.53 -0.10
N PRO A 44 -9.87 -21.31 -1.01
CA PRO A 44 -9.27 -22.51 -1.57
C PRO A 44 -8.00 -22.19 -2.38
N MET A 45 -7.13 -23.19 -2.54
CA MET A 45 -5.88 -23.01 -3.28
C MET A 45 -6.09 -22.71 -4.78
N ASP A 46 -7.21 -23.16 -5.35
CA ASP A 46 -7.57 -22.86 -6.74
C ASP A 46 -7.81 -21.35 -6.95
N ASP A 47 -8.47 -20.69 -6.00
CA ASP A 47 -8.66 -19.23 -6.02
C ASP A 47 -7.32 -18.51 -5.96
N TYR A 48 -6.43 -18.91 -5.05
CA TYR A 48 -5.09 -18.35 -4.96
C TYR A 48 -4.28 -18.57 -6.22
N SER A 49 -4.38 -19.75 -6.84
CA SER A 49 -3.70 -20.05 -8.10
C SER A 49 -4.19 -19.15 -9.23
N ALA A 50 -5.50 -18.88 -9.28
CA ALA A 50 -6.08 -17.95 -10.25
C ALA A 50 -5.61 -16.49 -10.01
N TRP A 51 -5.57 -16.04 -8.75
CA TRP A 51 -5.08 -14.70 -8.41
C TRP A 51 -3.59 -14.55 -8.69
N LEU A 52 -2.78 -15.55 -8.32
CA LEU A 52 -1.36 -15.59 -8.64
C LEU A 52 -1.12 -15.58 -10.15
N ALA A 53 -1.91 -16.29 -10.94
CA ALA A 53 -1.80 -16.26 -12.40
C ALA A 53 -2.10 -14.85 -12.96
N ARG A 54 -3.13 -14.18 -12.46
CA ARG A 54 -3.46 -12.79 -12.87
C ARG A 54 -2.36 -11.80 -12.53
N PHE A 55 -1.63 -12.02 -11.45
CA PHE A 55 -0.49 -11.18 -11.09
C PHE A 55 0.79 -11.57 -11.85
N LEU A 56 1.20 -12.85 -11.82
CA LEU A 56 2.50 -13.29 -12.29
C LEU A 56 2.60 -13.41 -13.81
N THR A 57 1.50 -13.70 -14.51
CA THR A 57 1.54 -13.94 -15.96
C THR A 57 1.59 -12.65 -16.80
N PRO A 58 0.78 -11.60 -16.55
CA PRO A 58 0.76 -10.43 -17.44
C PRO A 58 1.72 -9.31 -17.02
N ILE A 59 2.10 -9.22 -15.74
CA ILE A 59 2.87 -8.09 -15.22
C ILE A 59 4.34 -8.20 -15.64
N THR A 60 4.82 -7.32 -16.51
CA THR A 60 6.17 -7.40 -17.09
C THR A 60 7.25 -6.82 -16.19
N THR A 61 6.89 -5.97 -15.22
CA THR A 61 7.79 -5.41 -14.21
C THR A 61 8.51 -6.53 -13.46
N GLU A 62 9.77 -6.28 -13.09
CA GLU A 62 10.56 -7.26 -12.35
C GLU A 62 9.97 -7.52 -10.96
N ILE A 63 9.95 -8.80 -10.57
CA ILE A 63 9.39 -9.24 -9.29
C ILE A 63 10.46 -9.92 -8.44
N TYR A 64 10.61 -9.48 -7.19
CA TYR A 64 11.29 -10.25 -6.15
C TYR A 64 10.24 -10.98 -5.30
N PHE A 65 10.28 -12.31 -5.27
CA PHE A 65 9.18 -13.11 -4.73
C PHE A 65 9.66 -14.02 -3.60
N PHE A 66 9.05 -13.91 -2.42
CA PHE A 66 9.31 -14.78 -1.28
C PHE A 66 8.30 -15.93 -1.22
N CYS A 67 8.77 -17.16 -1.13
CA CYS A 67 7.90 -18.32 -0.87
C CYS A 67 8.68 -19.49 -0.27
N PRO A 68 8.02 -20.44 0.39
CA PRO A 68 8.65 -21.70 0.78
C PRO A 68 9.26 -22.48 -0.40
N PRO A 69 10.30 -23.31 -0.17
CA PRO A 69 10.97 -24.05 -1.25
C PRO A 69 10.06 -24.93 -2.11
N ASP A 70 9.06 -25.56 -1.52
CA ASP A 70 8.09 -26.45 -2.18
C ASP A 70 7.10 -25.69 -3.09
N ILE A 71 6.94 -24.38 -2.86
CA ILE A 71 6.05 -23.50 -3.63
C ILE A 71 6.76 -22.85 -4.83
N ALA A 72 8.08 -22.73 -4.80
CA ALA A 72 8.85 -22.08 -5.86
C ALA A 72 8.61 -22.66 -7.28
N PRO A 73 8.49 -23.98 -7.49
CA PRO A 73 8.19 -24.53 -8.82
C PRO A 73 6.86 -24.04 -9.40
N MET A 74 5.83 -23.89 -8.54
CA MET A 74 4.53 -23.37 -8.96
C MET A 74 4.64 -21.90 -9.36
N ILE A 75 5.32 -21.07 -8.56
CA ILE A 75 5.54 -19.65 -8.86
C ILE A 75 6.31 -19.47 -10.16
N GLN A 76 7.40 -20.24 -10.36
CA GLN A 76 8.18 -20.20 -11.59
C GLN A 76 7.35 -20.63 -12.81
N SER A 77 6.52 -21.67 -12.67
CA SER A 77 5.65 -22.15 -13.73
C SER A 77 4.62 -21.09 -14.15
N LEU A 78 3.97 -20.43 -13.18
CA LEU A 78 3.00 -19.36 -13.45
C LEU A 78 3.65 -18.14 -14.10
N ARG A 79 4.89 -17.81 -13.69
CA ARG A 79 5.64 -16.67 -14.20
C ARG A 79 6.13 -16.86 -15.64
N GLY A 80 6.50 -18.09 -16.01
CA GLY A 80 7.09 -18.39 -17.32
C GLY A 80 8.45 -17.68 -17.49
N ASP A 81 8.63 -17.00 -18.62
CA ASP A 81 9.89 -16.36 -19.02
C ASP A 81 10.04 -14.90 -18.53
N LEU A 82 9.05 -14.36 -17.81
CA LEU A 82 9.10 -12.98 -17.33
C LEU A 82 10.09 -12.83 -16.15
N PRO A 83 10.73 -11.64 -15.99
CA PRO A 83 11.76 -11.44 -14.96
C PRO A 83 11.24 -11.70 -13.54
N ILE A 84 11.90 -12.58 -12.80
CA ILE A 84 11.61 -12.85 -11.39
C ILE A 84 12.87 -13.33 -10.66
N THR A 85 13.03 -12.90 -9.41
CA THR A 85 13.96 -13.51 -8.46
C THR A 85 13.14 -14.18 -7.36
N ILE A 86 13.17 -15.52 -7.29
CA ILE A 86 12.47 -16.29 -6.26
C ILE A 86 13.41 -16.55 -5.09
N ASN A 87 13.04 -16.09 -3.90
CA ASN A 87 13.76 -16.31 -2.65
C ASN A 87 13.02 -17.35 -1.79
N THR A 88 13.70 -18.47 -1.57
CA THR A 88 13.19 -19.62 -0.79
C THR A 88 13.91 -19.82 0.54
N SER A 89 14.53 -18.77 1.07
CA SER A 89 15.35 -18.85 2.29
C SER A 89 14.55 -19.14 3.56
N PHE A 90 13.21 -19.04 3.51
CA PHE A 90 12.32 -19.21 4.65
C PHE A 90 11.30 -20.30 4.33
N SER A 91 11.27 -21.37 5.13
CA SER A 91 10.28 -22.45 4.97
C SER A 91 8.95 -22.08 5.60
N THR A 92 8.99 -21.28 6.68
CA THR A 92 7.81 -20.79 7.40
C THR A 92 7.91 -19.28 7.64
N PRO A 93 6.79 -18.59 7.91
CA PRO A 93 6.80 -17.18 8.30
C PRO A 93 7.63 -16.87 9.55
N PHE A 94 7.84 -17.84 10.45
CA PHE A 94 8.63 -17.64 11.67
C PHE A 94 10.15 -17.87 11.45
N ASP A 95 10.58 -18.36 10.29
CA ASP A 95 12.00 -18.39 9.94
C ASP A 95 12.57 -16.98 9.65
N ILE A 96 11.67 -16.04 9.36
CA ILE A 96 11.94 -14.65 8.98
C ILE A 96 12.58 -13.92 10.18
N PRO A 97 13.75 -13.27 10.01
CA PRO A 97 14.56 -12.78 11.13
C PRO A 97 13.84 -11.97 12.21
N PRO A 98 13.05 -10.91 11.90
CA PRO A 98 12.33 -10.15 12.94
C PRO A 98 11.22 -10.93 13.66
N LEU A 99 10.83 -12.10 13.17
CA LEU A 99 9.71 -12.89 13.70
C LEU A 99 10.15 -14.18 14.38
N ARG A 100 11.44 -14.50 14.30
CA ARG A 100 11.99 -15.74 14.85
C ARG A 100 11.82 -15.78 16.36
N GLY A 101 11.23 -16.85 16.88
CA GLY A 101 10.98 -17.03 18.30
C GLY A 101 9.73 -16.33 18.82
N LEU A 102 8.89 -15.76 17.94
CA LEU A 102 7.63 -15.11 18.31
C LEU A 102 6.41 -16.01 18.19
N GLU A 103 6.57 -17.30 17.84
CA GLU A 103 5.49 -18.28 17.65
C GLU A 103 4.53 -18.28 18.84
N SER A 104 5.06 -18.50 20.05
CA SER A 104 4.24 -18.57 21.26
C SER A 104 3.56 -17.24 21.59
N ARG A 105 4.19 -16.10 21.25
CA ARG A 105 3.57 -14.78 21.44
C ARG A 105 2.41 -14.57 20.49
N TYR A 106 2.54 -15.06 19.27
CA TYR A 106 1.49 -14.96 18.25
C TYR A 106 0.34 -15.92 18.54
N ASP A 107 0.63 -17.10 19.09
CA ASP A 107 -0.37 -18.01 19.66
C ASP A 107 -1.14 -17.36 20.81
N GLU A 108 -0.43 -16.72 21.75
CA GLU A 108 -1.04 -15.96 22.84
C GLU A 108 -1.98 -14.87 22.29
N MET A 109 -1.52 -14.08 21.31
CA MET A 109 -2.33 -13.03 20.65
C MET A 109 -3.58 -13.58 19.96
N HIS A 110 -3.46 -14.73 19.29
CA HIS A 110 -4.58 -15.36 18.59
C HIS A 110 -5.73 -15.73 19.53
N ALA A 111 -5.43 -16.12 20.78
CA ALA A 111 -6.44 -16.54 21.75
C ALA A 111 -7.46 -15.44 22.14
N TRP A 112 -7.16 -14.16 21.89
CA TRP A 112 -8.03 -13.02 22.20
C TRP A 112 -8.29 -12.12 20.98
N ASP A 113 -7.89 -12.56 19.77
CA ASP A 113 -8.34 -11.93 18.54
C ASP A 113 -9.84 -12.19 18.34
N ARG A 114 -10.62 -11.12 18.24
CA ARG A 114 -12.06 -11.16 17.93
C ARG A 114 -12.34 -11.83 16.58
N GLU A 115 -11.34 -11.89 15.71
CA GLU A 115 -11.41 -12.44 14.35
C GLU A 115 -10.58 -13.72 14.19
N ALA A 116 -10.18 -14.36 15.31
CA ALA A 116 -9.38 -15.60 15.34
C ALA A 116 -9.98 -16.74 14.50
N PHE A 117 -11.29 -16.73 14.26
CA PHE A 117 -11.96 -17.72 13.41
C PHE A 117 -11.48 -17.73 11.96
N ARG A 118 -10.94 -16.61 11.46
CA ARG A 118 -10.44 -16.45 10.08
C ARG A 118 -8.95 -16.06 10.00
N HIS A 119 -8.29 -15.90 11.14
CA HIS A 119 -6.86 -15.62 11.24
C HIS A 119 -6.10 -16.78 11.87
N SER A 120 -4.78 -16.75 11.76
CA SER A 120 -3.87 -17.67 12.44
C SER A 120 -2.57 -16.94 12.86
N PRO A 121 -1.81 -17.48 13.82
CA PRO A 121 -0.49 -16.99 14.17
C PRO A 121 0.44 -16.84 12.96
N GLU A 122 0.44 -17.80 12.04
CA GLU A 122 1.25 -17.75 10.82
C GLU A 122 0.80 -16.62 9.89
N LEU A 123 -0.50 -16.34 9.80
CA LEU A 123 -1.02 -15.22 9.01
C LEU A 123 -0.51 -13.89 9.57
N TYR A 124 -0.54 -13.72 10.89
CA TYR A 124 0.02 -12.55 11.55
C TYR A 124 1.51 -12.38 11.25
N ALA A 125 2.26 -13.48 11.23
CA ALA A 125 3.68 -13.46 10.90
C ALA A 125 3.90 -13.04 9.43
N VAL A 126 3.13 -13.58 8.47
CA VAL A 126 3.21 -13.14 7.06
C VAL A 126 2.93 -11.64 6.93
N TRP A 127 1.88 -11.14 7.58
CA TRP A 127 1.55 -9.71 7.60
C TRP A 127 2.67 -8.87 8.21
N SER A 128 3.21 -9.31 9.36
CA SER A 128 4.30 -8.61 10.05
C SER A 128 5.62 -8.64 9.27
N ALA A 129 5.81 -9.59 8.35
CA ALA A 129 7.03 -9.74 7.57
C ALA A 129 7.14 -8.77 6.38
N LYS A 130 6.05 -8.14 5.94
CA LYS A 130 6.01 -7.38 4.67
C LYS A 130 7.04 -6.26 4.61
N ALA A 131 7.22 -5.51 5.72
CA ALA A 131 8.21 -4.43 5.79
C ALA A 131 9.65 -4.95 5.68
N PHE A 132 9.94 -6.11 6.29
CA PHE A 132 11.22 -6.79 6.13
C PHE A 132 11.42 -7.28 4.69
N PHE A 133 10.41 -7.96 4.12
CA PHE A 133 10.50 -8.49 2.77
C PHE A 133 10.75 -7.40 1.73
N LEU A 134 10.05 -6.26 1.82
CA LEU A 134 10.24 -5.17 0.88
C LEU A 134 11.70 -4.67 0.90
N ASP A 135 12.24 -4.39 2.07
CA ASP A 135 13.62 -3.92 2.23
C ASP A 135 14.67 -4.98 1.82
N GLU A 136 14.47 -6.25 2.19
CA GLU A 136 15.36 -7.34 1.76
C GLU A 136 15.28 -7.58 0.24
N GLY A 137 14.08 -7.49 -0.35
CA GLY A 137 13.88 -7.66 -1.78
C GLY A 137 14.64 -6.61 -2.57
N VAL A 138 14.57 -5.34 -2.15
CA VAL A 138 15.34 -4.24 -2.76
C VAL A 138 16.85 -4.48 -2.67
N LYS A 139 17.35 -4.95 -1.52
CA LYS A 139 18.78 -5.18 -1.30
C LYS A 139 19.34 -6.37 -2.09
N ASN A 140 18.50 -7.36 -2.43
CA ASN A 140 18.93 -8.62 -3.00
C ASN A 140 18.46 -8.87 -4.44
N ALA A 141 17.60 -8.01 -5.00
CA ALA A 141 17.18 -8.12 -6.39
C ALA A 141 18.39 -8.02 -7.34
N ARG A 142 18.39 -8.86 -8.38
CA ARG A 142 19.54 -9.02 -9.27
C ARG A 142 19.52 -7.96 -10.35
N GLY A 143 20.50 -7.06 -10.35
CA GLY A 143 20.73 -6.14 -11.46
C GLY A 143 21.57 -4.97 -11.01
N SER A 144 22.56 -4.57 -11.80
CA SER A 144 23.43 -3.42 -11.55
C SER A 144 22.72 -2.06 -11.72
N ALA A 145 21.39 -2.04 -11.66
CA ALA A 145 20.59 -0.83 -11.76
C ALA A 145 19.99 -0.53 -10.38
N GLU A 146 20.27 0.66 -9.88
CA GLU A 146 19.58 1.19 -8.70
C GLU A 146 18.10 1.36 -9.08
N TYR A 147 17.20 0.69 -8.36
CA TYR A 147 15.75 0.91 -8.51
C TYR A 147 15.41 2.28 -7.92
N ASP A 148 14.64 3.08 -8.67
CA ASP A 148 14.15 4.37 -8.18
C ASP A 148 13.09 4.16 -7.09
N TYR A 149 12.24 3.15 -7.30
CA TYR A 149 11.14 2.81 -6.40
C TYR A 149 10.98 1.31 -6.25
N ALA A 150 10.46 0.88 -5.12
CA ALA A 150 9.97 -0.48 -4.94
C ALA A 150 8.70 -0.52 -4.11
N PHE A 151 7.87 -1.53 -4.36
CA PHE A 151 6.59 -1.69 -3.67
C PHE A 151 6.39 -3.12 -3.21
N TRP A 152 5.94 -3.27 -1.97
CA TRP A 152 5.24 -4.47 -1.58
C TRP A 152 3.89 -4.51 -2.28
N ASN A 153 3.55 -5.65 -2.87
CA ASN A 153 2.20 -5.93 -3.36
C ASN A 153 1.81 -7.37 -2.99
N ASP A 154 0.70 -7.56 -2.28
CA ASP A 154 0.16 -8.91 -2.06
C ASP A 154 -0.21 -9.52 -3.41
N ALA A 155 0.37 -10.66 -3.79
CA ALA A 155 0.06 -11.28 -5.07
C ALA A 155 -1.43 -11.67 -5.23
N GLY A 156 -2.12 -11.87 -4.10
CA GLY A 156 -3.57 -12.12 -4.04
C GLY A 156 -4.46 -10.87 -4.20
N SER A 157 -3.88 -9.69 -4.47
CA SER A 157 -4.62 -8.45 -4.72
C SER A 157 -5.22 -8.39 -6.13
N PHE A 158 -4.68 -9.14 -7.09
CA PHE A 158 -5.16 -9.20 -8.48
C PHE A 158 -6.33 -10.20 -8.62
N ARG A 159 -7.48 -9.85 -8.04
CA ARG A 159 -8.65 -10.74 -7.95
C ARG A 159 -9.60 -10.68 -9.14
N ASP A 160 -9.56 -9.59 -9.89
CA ASP A 160 -10.46 -9.36 -11.01
C ASP A 160 -9.68 -9.38 -12.33
N GLU A 161 -10.40 -9.49 -13.45
CA GLU A 161 -9.79 -9.33 -14.77
C GLU A 161 -9.30 -7.88 -14.96
N HIS A 162 -8.11 -7.73 -15.56
CA HIS A 162 -7.49 -6.43 -15.80
C HIS A 162 -6.67 -6.44 -17.09
N ALA A 163 -6.30 -5.25 -17.58
CA ALA A 163 -5.42 -5.07 -18.73
C ALA A 163 -4.00 -4.62 -18.36
N LEU A 164 -3.67 -4.63 -17.05
CA LEU A 164 -2.36 -4.23 -16.54
C LEU A 164 -1.26 -5.20 -16.99
N ALA A 165 -0.14 -4.65 -17.46
CA ALA A 165 1.06 -5.36 -17.87
C ALA A 165 2.33 -4.64 -17.41
N ALA A 166 2.57 -3.40 -17.86
CA ALA A 166 3.72 -2.59 -17.47
C ALA A 166 3.41 -1.80 -16.18
N TRP A 167 3.00 -2.52 -15.14
CA TRP A 167 2.50 -1.95 -13.90
C TRP A 167 3.47 -2.19 -12.73
N PRO A 168 3.63 -1.23 -11.79
CA PRO A 168 3.16 0.15 -11.86
C PRO A 168 3.85 0.94 -13.00
N ASP A 169 3.19 1.98 -13.52
CA ASP A 169 3.79 2.84 -14.53
C ASP A 169 4.84 3.76 -13.88
N GLY A 170 6.09 3.68 -14.37
CA GLY A 170 7.24 4.40 -13.81
C GLY A 170 7.08 5.91 -13.76
N ARG A 171 6.50 6.50 -14.82
CA ARG A 171 6.27 7.95 -14.89
C ARG A 171 5.20 8.36 -13.90
N ARG A 172 4.11 7.59 -13.82
CA ARG A 172 3.02 7.83 -12.88
C ARG A 172 3.52 7.76 -11.44
N VAL A 173 4.36 6.79 -11.12
CA VAL A 173 4.96 6.69 -9.78
C VAL A 173 5.81 7.91 -9.48
N ASP A 174 6.68 8.35 -10.39
CA ASP A 174 7.53 9.53 -10.16
C ASP A 174 6.70 10.80 -9.94
N GLU A 175 5.69 11.05 -10.77
CA GLU A 175 4.73 12.14 -10.58
C GLU A 175 4.10 12.12 -9.18
N VAL A 176 3.70 10.93 -8.72
CA VAL A 176 3.08 10.75 -7.40
C VAL A 176 4.03 11.12 -6.28
N PHE A 177 5.30 10.70 -6.34
CA PHE A 177 6.29 10.99 -5.31
C PHE A 177 6.77 12.44 -5.34
N GLU A 178 6.92 13.06 -6.51
CA GLU A 178 7.23 14.49 -6.63
C GLU A 178 6.09 15.34 -6.03
N MET A 179 4.83 15.02 -6.33
CA MET A 179 3.69 15.71 -5.73
C MET A 179 3.60 15.45 -4.21
N ALA A 180 3.83 14.23 -3.78
CA ALA A 180 3.83 13.88 -2.36
C ALA A 180 4.92 14.64 -1.58
N SER A 181 6.12 14.77 -2.15
CA SER A 181 7.23 15.55 -1.61
C SER A 181 6.82 17.02 -1.37
N VAL A 182 6.18 17.64 -2.37
CA VAL A 182 5.66 19.01 -2.26
C VAL A 182 4.56 19.11 -1.20
N LEU A 183 3.59 18.20 -1.18
CA LEU A 183 2.46 18.22 -0.24
C LEU A 183 2.91 18.02 1.21
N ASN A 184 3.82 17.09 1.44
CA ASN A 184 4.30 16.73 2.78
C ASN A 184 5.47 17.60 3.25
N ARG A 185 6.09 18.37 2.34
CA ARG A 185 7.26 19.22 2.61
C ARG A 185 8.44 18.43 3.17
N VAL A 186 8.63 17.22 2.67
CA VAL A 186 9.78 16.35 2.96
C VAL A 186 10.28 15.75 1.65
N PRO A 187 11.56 15.35 1.55
CA PRO A 187 12.09 14.69 0.36
C PRO A 187 11.33 13.40 0.01
N LYS A 188 11.38 12.95 -1.25
CA LYS A 188 10.75 11.68 -1.66
C LYS A 188 11.41 10.47 -1.01
N GLU A 189 12.68 10.62 -0.61
CA GLU A 189 13.48 9.66 0.14
C GLU A 189 12.94 9.43 1.56
N ASP A 190 12.02 10.27 2.00
CA ASP A 190 11.39 10.26 3.32
C ASP A 190 9.91 9.82 3.29
N ILE A 191 9.38 9.44 2.12
CA ILE A 191 7.94 9.17 1.92
C ILE A 191 7.70 7.69 1.60
N ILE A 192 6.69 7.12 2.26
CA ILE A 192 6.05 5.86 1.87
C ILE A 192 4.66 6.16 1.32
N PHE A 193 4.35 5.58 0.17
CA PHE A 193 2.99 5.57 -0.37
C PHE A 193 2.22 4.37 0.19
N ILE A 194 1.03 4.62 0.73
CA ILE A 194 0.08 3.60 1.20
C ILE A 194 -1.33 4.01 0.75
N PRO A 195 -2.08 3.19 -0.02
CA PRO A 195 -3.45 3.51 -0.38
C PRO A 195 -4.35 3.58 0.85
N MET A 196 -5.46 4.31 0.75
CA MET A 196 -6.48 4.33 1.78
C MET A 196 -7.87 4.12 1.21
N TRP A 197 -8.72 3.49 2.01
CA TRP A 197 -10.10 3.22 1.65
C TRP A 197 -11.06 4.23 2.29
N TRP A 198 -10.96 4.42 3.60
CA TRP A 198 -11.81 5.32 4.39
C TRP A 198 -10.99 6.33 5.17
N MET A 199 -11.64 7.39 5.66
CA MET A 199 -11.03 8.22 6.70
C MET A 199 -11.11 7.50 8.06
N PRO A 200 -10.15 7.74 8.96
CA PRO A 200 -10.23 7.21 10.32
C PRO A 200 -11.44 7.80 11.06
N ASP A 201 -12.03 7.03 11.99
CA ASP A 201 -13.17 7.49 12.78
C ASP A 201 -12.82 8.76 13.59
N TYR A 202 -13.76 9.71 13.68
CA TYR A 202 -13.54 10.99 14.35
C TYR A 202 -13.10 10.85 15.82
N SER A 203 -13.50 9.78 16.51
CA SER A 203 -13.09 9.50 17.91
C SER A 203 -11.58 9.31 18.06
N LEU A 204 -10.88 8.90 17.00
CA LEU A 204 -9.43 8.72 16.99
C LEU A 204 -8.66 10.05 16.94
N GLY A 205 -9.32 11.20 16.76
CA GLY A 205 -8.66 12.50 16.82
C GLY A 205 -7.95 12.76 18.17
N SER A 206 -8.32 12.02 19.21
CA SER A 206 -7.71 12.05 20.55
C SER A 206 -6.80 10.84 20.86
N TRP A 207 -6.57 9.94 19.89
CA TRP A 207 -5.70 8.78 20.05
C TRP A 207 -4.28 9.21 20.40
N LYS A 208 -3.60 8.38 21.17
CA LYS A 208 -2.22 8.56 21.62
C LYS A 208 -1.46 7.24 21.49
N GLU A 209 -0.16 7.33 21.33
CA GLU A 209 0.75 6.17 21.22
C GLU A 209 0.58 5.14 22.35
N ASP A 210 0.29 5.59 23.57
CA ASP A 210 0.13 4.71 24.73
C ASP A 210 -1.14 3.85 24.67
N LEU A 211 -2.08 4.15 23.77
CA LEU A 211 -3.26 3.33 23.50
C LEU A 211 -2.94 2.11 22.62
N GLY A 212 -1.73 2.03 22.04
CA GLY A 212 -1.30 0.92 21.19
C GLY A 212 -1.82 1.01 19.75
N PRO A 213 -1.71 -0.08 18.97
CA PRO A 213 -2.09 -0.11 17.56
C PRO A 213 -3.51 0.40 17.27
N VAL A 214 -3.69 1.01 16.09
CA VAL A 214 -4.96 1.63 15.68
C VAL A 214 -5.81 0.61 14.89
N ASP A 215 -6.68 -0.11 15.61
CA ASP A 215 -7.52 -1.21 15.09
C ASP A 215 -8.77 -0.71 14.33
N ILE A 216 -8.55 -0.11 13.15
CA ILE A 216 -9.60 0.28 12.20
C ILE A 216 -9.16 0.06 10.74
N ASP A 217 -10.14 -0.13 9.85
CA ASP A 217 -9.89 -0.36 8.42
C ASP A 217 -9.92 0.95 7.62
N PHE A 218 -8.74 1.56 7.45
CA PHE A 218 -8.62 2.79 6.68
C PHE A 218 -7.41 2.82 5.73
N SER A 219 -6.26 2.26 6.13
CA SER A 219 -5.10 2.08 5.24
C SER A 219 -5.11 0.69 4.60
N GLU A 220 -4.43 0.56 3.46
CA GLU A 220 -4.35 -0.70 2.71
C GLU A 220 -3.01 -1.41 2.96
N GLY A 221 -3.03 -2.48 3.75
CA GLY A 221 -1.82 -3.28 4.02
C GLY A 221 -1.34 -4.14 2.84
N SER A 222 -2.13 -4.30 1.78
CA SER A 222 -1.74 -5.11 0.61
C SER A 222 -0.79 -4.40 -0.36
N PHE A 223 -0.60 -3.08 -0.25
CA PHE A 223 0.29 -2.34 -1.12
C PHE A 223 0.94 -1.16 -0.38
N PHE A 224 2.27 -1.10 -0.39
CA PHE A 224 3.00 0.07 0.08
C PHE A 224 4.42 0.10 -0.48
N GLY A 225 5.03 1.27 -0.52
CA GLY A 225 6.40 1.38 -0.97
C GLY A 225 6.88 2.79 -1.17
N GLY A 226 8.07 2.93 -1.75
CA GLY A 226 8.72 4.20 -1.99
C GLY A 226 10.12 4.01 -2.53
N THR A 227 10.97 5.02 -2.34
CA THR A 227 12.39 4.90 -2.68
C THR A 227 13.09 3.87 -1.77
N PRO A 228 14.23 3.29 -2.17
CA PRO A 228 15.01 2.41 -1.31
C PRO A 228 15.32 3.00 0.08
N ALA A 229 15.68 4.28 0.15
CA ALA A 229 15.96 4.96 1.41
C ALA A 229 14.72 5.07 2.32
N ALA A 230 13.56 5.38 1.73
CA ALA A 230 12.30 5.44 2.45
C ALA A 230 11.90 4.06 2.99
N ILE A 231 12.07 3.01 2.17
CA ILE A 231 11.77 1.62 2.52
C ILE A 231 12.61 1.14 3.70
N THR A 232 13.92 1.37 3.66
CA THR A 232 14.79 1.02 4.79
C THR A 232 14.31 1.75 6.05
N SER A 233 14.13 3.08 5.98
CA SER A 233 13.65 3.87 7.12
C SER A 233 12.30 3.37 7.65
N TYR A 234 11.39 2.98 6.77
CA TYR A 234 10.09 2.42 7.11
C TYR A 234 10.19 1.07 7.81
N ARG A 235 11.05 0.15 7.34
CA ARG A 235 11.31 -1.12 8.04
C ARG A 235 11.75 -0.89 9.48
N HIS A 236 12.70 0.03 9.70
CA HIS A 236 13.17 0.35 11.06
C HIS A 236 12.07 0.95 11.92
N MET A 237 11.29 1.88 11.37
CA MET A 237 10.14 2.47 12.06
C MET A 237 9.09 1.41 12.41
N TYR A 238 8.76 0.51 11.48
CA TYR A 238 7.81 -0.56 11.66
C TYR A 238 8.21 -1.48 12.80
N TYR A 239 9.44 -2.03 12.78
CA TYR A 239 9.87 -2.97 13.81
C TYR A 239 10.14 -2.33 15.17
N SER A 240 10.55 -1.05 15.22
CA SER A 240 10.67 -0.32 16.49
C SER A 240 9.33 -0.28 17.24
N TYR A 241 8.25 0.02 16.51
CA TYR A 241 6.91 0.10 17.07
C TYR A 241 6.26 -1.27 17.29
N HIS A 242 6.52 -2.22 16.40
CA HIS A 242 6.13 -3.61 16.59
C HIS A 242 6.67 -4.15 17.93
N ASP A 243 7.97 -4.01 18.15
CA ASP A 243 8.63 -4.56 19.33
C ASP A 243 8.24 -3.82 20.60
N GLU A 244 8.09 -2.49 20.53
CA GLU A 244 7.60 -1.69 21.65
C GLU A 244 6.20 -2.12 22.10
N TYR A 245 5.25 -2.20 21.17
CA TYR A 245 3.88 -2.62 21.48
C TYR A 245 3.82 -4.09 21.94
N LEU A 246 4.61 -4.97 21.33
CA LEU A 246 4.71 -6.35 21.76
C LEU A 246 5.28 -6.47 23.18
N SER A 247 6.28 -5.66 23.54
CA SER A 247 6.85 -5.62 24.90
C SER A 247 5.84 -5.22 25.98
N ARG A 248 4.81 -4.47 25.58
CA ARG A 248 3.69 -4.03 26.43
C ARG A 248 2.51 -5.01 26.41
N ASN A 249 2.70 -6.20 25.83
CA ASN A 249 1.67 -7.23 25.61
C ASN A 249 0.45 -6.71 24.83
N MET A 250 0.68 -5.82 23.86
CA MET A 250 -0.36 -5.34 22.96
C MET A 250 -0.48 -6.23 21.72
N PHE A 251 -1.67 -6.29 21.14
CA PHE A 251 -1.92 -7.07 19.93
C PHE A 251 -1.30 -6.39 18.70
N VAL A 252 -0.27 -7.01 18.12
CA VAL A 252 0.43 -6.54 16.90
C VAL A 252 0.23 -7.47 15.70
N GLY A 253 -0.69 -8.43 15.79
CA GLY A 253 -0.86 -9.48 14.79
C GLY A 253 -1.39 -9.01 13.43
N LYS A 254 -1.99 -7.82 13.34
CA LYS A 254 -2.49 -7.22 12.09
C LYS A 254 -1.56 -6.09 11.65
N ASP A 255 -0.90 -6.24 10.51
CA ASP A 255 -0.01 -5.22 9.95
C ASP A 255 -0.68 -3.84 9.84
N GLN A 256 -1.91 -3.81 9.34
CA GLN A 256 -2.66 -2.60 9.10
C GLN A 256 -2.85 -1.75 10.38
N THR A 257 -3.01 -2.36 11.56
CA THR A 257 -3.21 -1.61 12.81
C THR A 257 -1.93 -0.91 13.25
N LEU A 258 -0.78 -1.50 12.96
CA LEU A 258 0.52 -0.90 13.16
C LEU A 258 0.80 0.20 12.14
N ILE A 259 0.53 -0.07 10.85
CA ILE A 259 0.63 0.92 9.77
C ILE A 259 -0.18 2.18 10.11
N ASN A 260 -1.42 1.99 10.56
CA ASN A 260 -2.29 3.08 10.99
C ASN A 260 -1.68 3.90 12.13
N ALA A 261 -1.12 3.24 13.15
CA ALA A 261 -0.46 3.94 14.26
C ALA A 261 0.73 4.77 13.75
N LEU A 262 1.54 4.23 12.83
CA LEU A 262 2.65 4.98 12.23
C LEU A 262 2.18 6.18 11.41
N ILE A 263 1.07 6.05 10.67
CA ILE A 263 0.46 7.17 9.95
C ILE A 263 0.05 8.28 10.92
N PHE A 264 -0.52 7.94 12.08
CA PHE A 264 -0.90 8.92 13.10
C PHE A 264 0.32 9.61 13.71
N LEU A 265 1.41 8.88 13.94
CA LEU A 265 2.61 9.41 14.59
C LEU A 265 3.51 10.21 13.65
N PHE A 266 3.58 9.81 12.38
CA PHE A 266 4.49 10.39 11.39
C PHE A 266 3.77 10.74 10.08
N PRO A 267 2.66 11.51 10.10
CA PRO A 267 1.81 11.68 8.92
C PRO A 267 2.49 12.35 7.73
N SER A 268 3.55 13.15 7.95
CA SER A 268 4.34 13.74 6.86
C SER A 268 5.20 12.72 6.11
N ARG A 269 5.40 11.52 6.66
CA ARG A 269 6.15 10.43 6.04
C ARG A 269 5.29 9.55 5.12
N PHE A 270 3.99 9.84 5.03
CA PHE A 270 3.06 9.02 4.27
C PHE A 270 2.30 9.84 3.23
N ALA A 271 2.17 9.26 2.05
CA ALA A 271 1.31 9.74 0.98
C ALA A 271 0.31 8.65 0.59
N THR A 272 -0.80 9.05 -0.02
CA THR A 272 -1.90 8.15 -0.30
C THR A 272 -2.70 8.54 -1.54
N VAL A 273 -3.54 7.60 -1.97
CA VAL A 273 -4.66 7.85 -2.87
C VAL A 273 -5.93 7.45 -2.13
N TRP A 274 -6.97 8.27 -2.25
CA TRP A 274 -8.25 8.02 -1.59
C TRP A 274 -9.39 8.07 -2.61
N LEU A 275 -9.96 6.91 -2.93
CA LEU A 275 -11.05 6.76 -3.89
C LEU A 275 -12.31 7.56 -3.45
N PHE A 276 -12.55 7.66 -2.15
CA PHE A 276 -13.73 8.30 -1.59
C PHE A 276 -13.51 9.76 -1.18
N ASP A 277 -12.48 10.43 -1.69
CA ASP A 277 -12.24 11.86 -1.45
C ASP A 277 -13.38 12.71 -2.04
N GLN A 278 -14.42 12.98 -1.25
CA GLN A 278 -15.58 13.78 -1.68
C GLN A 278 -15.25 15.20 -2.17
N GLU A 279 -14.05 15.72 -1.86
CA GLU A 279 -13.58 17.03 -2.33
C GLU A 279 -12.70 16.93 -3.58
N ALA A 280 -12.45 15.74 -4.11
CA ALA A 280 -11.68 15.56 -5.33
C ALA A 280 -12.45 16.16 -6.52
N PRO A 281 -11.80 17.02 -7.35
CA PRO A 281 -12.43 17.57 -8.56
C PRO A 281 -12.97 16.49 -9.50
N ALA A 282 -12.35 15.31 -9.49
CA ALA A 282 -12.76 14.15 -10.29
C ALA A 282 -14.20 13.67 -10.02
N HIS A 283 -14.77 13.97 -8.84
CA HIS A 283 -16.15 13.60 -8.49
C HIS A 283 -17.19 14.42 -9.27
N LYS A 284 -16.81 15.60 -9.76
CA LYS A 284 -17.76 16.52 -10.39
C LYS A 284 -18.38 15.88 -11.64
N GLY A 285 -19.69 15.67 -11.61
CA GLY A 285 -20.44 15.08 -12.72
C GLY A 285 -20.41 13.54 -12.76
N VAL A 286 -19.92 12.88 -11.72
CA VAL A 286 -20.23 11.46 -11.46
C VAL A 286 -21.61 11.41 -10.80
N PRO A 287 -22.58 10.63 -11.33
CA PRO A 287 -23.89 10.48 -10.70
C PRO A 287 -23.81 9.89 -9.28
N ASP A 288 -24.64 10.37 -8.35
CA ASP A 288 -24.64 9.92 -6.94
C ASP A 288 -24.91 8.43 -6.74
N ASN A 289 -25.59 7.79 -7.70
CA ASN A 289 -25.89 6.35 -7.73
C ASN A 289 -24.88 5.55 -8.56
N SER A 290 -23.72 6.12 -8.87
CA SER A 290 -22.61 5.37 -9.46
C SER A 290 -22.08 4.34 -8.48
N GLU A 291 -21.34 3.34 -8.99
CA GLU A 291 -20.74 2.28 -8.17
C GLU A 291 -19.78 2.82 -7.10
N THR A 292 -18.98 3.82 -7.46
CA THR A 292 -18.10 4.56 -6.56
C THR A 292 -18.22 6.07 -6.84
N PRO A 293 -17.72 6.95 -5.95
CA PRO A 293 -17.67 8.39 -6.21
C PRO A 293 -16.86 8.80 -7.45
N LEU A 294 -16.06 7.88 -8.00
CA LEU A 294 -15.24 8.08 -9.19
C LEU A 294 -15.74 7.29 -10.41
N GLY A 295 -16.89 6.62 -10.32
CA GLY A 295 -17.47 5.81 -11.39
C GLY A 295 -17.30 4.30 -11.17
N ALA A 296 -17.33 3.52 -12.26
CA ALA A 296 -17.14 2.07 -12.22
C ALA A 296 -15.65 1.72 -12.16
N CYS A 297 -15.12 1.57 -10.95
CA CYS A 297 -13.68 1.44 -10.65
C CYS A 297 -13.25 0.02 -10.23
N GLY A 298 -14.06 -0.99 -10.53
CA GLY A 298 -13.82 -2.37 -10.09
C GLY A 298 -13.80 -2.48 -8.56
N SER A 299 -12.97 -3.38 -8.02
CA SER A 299 -12.78 -3.49 -6.57
C SER A 299 -12.20 -2.20 -6.00
N SER A 300 -13.02 -1.43 -5.27
CA SER A 300 -12.61 -0.18 -4.61
C SER A 300 -11.41 -0.35 -3.67
N TRP A 301 -11.25 -1.53 -3.07
CA TRP A 301 -10.14 -1.89 -2.19
C TRP A 301 -8.80 -1.94 -2.93
N PHE A 302 -8.81 -2.31 -4.23
CA PHE A 302 -7.62 -2.41 -5.08
C PHE A 302 -7.51 -1.28 -6.12
N TYR A 303 -8.21 -0.16 -5.92
CA TYR A 303 -8.22 0.97 -6.85
C TYR A 303 -6.81 1.49 -7.22
N TYR A 304 -5.85 1.39 -6.29
CA TYR A 304 -4.46 1.79 -6.52
C TYR A 304 -3.81 1.08 -7.72
N GLN A 305 -4.22 -0.15 -8.03
CA GLN A 305 -3.70 -0.90 -9.18
C GLN A 305 -4.02 -0.16 -10.48
N TRP A 306 -5.28 0.22 -10.67
CA TRP A 306 -5.69 1.02 -11.82
C TRP A 306 -5.09 2.43 -11.78
N TRP A 307 -5.07 3.07 -10.61
CA TRP A 307 -4.61 4.45 -10.46
C TRP A 307 -3.11 4.65 -10.73
N LEU A 308 -2.29 3.62 -10.46
CA LEU A 308 -0.85 3.61 -10.76
C LEU A 308 -0.51 3.08 -12.16
N ALA A 309 -1.49 2.63 -12.94
CA ALA A 309 -1.26 2.15 -14.29
C ALA A 309 -1.06 3.30 -15.29
N SER A 310 -0.53 2.98 -16.47
CA SER A 310 -0.45 3.95 -17.57
C SER A 310 -1.85 4.36 -18.03
N ALA A 311 -1.99 5.53 -18.64
CA ALA A 311 -3.29 5.99 -19.15
C ALA A 311 -3.93 5.01 -20.16
N GLU A 312 -3.10 4.30 -20.95
CA GLU A 312 -3.57 3.29 -21.89
C GLU A 312 -4.14 2.06 -21.17
N GLU A 313 -3.43 1.53 -20.17
CA GLU A 313 -3.89 0.37 -19.38
C GLU A 313 -5.09 0.72 -18.51
N GLN A 314 -5.16 1.95 -17.99
CA GLN A 314 -6.32 2.50 -17.30
C GLN A 314 -7.56 2.46 -18.19
N GLU A 315 -7.45 2.96 -19.42
CA GLU A 315 -8.55 3.00 -20.37
C GLU A 315 -9.01 1.59 -20.79
N LYS A 316 -8.06 0.68 -21.05
CA LYS A 316 -8.37 -0.73 -21.34
C LYS A 316 -9.07 -1.44 -20.19
N THR A 317 -8.56 -1.27 -18.96
CA THR A 317 -9.14 -1.87 -17.75
C THR A 317 -10.51 -1.28 -17.44
N ALA A 318 -10.70 0.04 -17.58
CA ALA A 318 -12.01 0.67 -17.48
C ALA A 318 -12.98 0.12 -18.54
N GLY A 319 -12.50 -0.18 -19.75
CA GLY A 319 -13.26 -0.86 -20.78
C GLY A 319 -13.73 -2.27 -20.39
N ILE A 320 -12.89 -3.04 -19.68
CA ILE A 320 -13.28 -4.35 -19.11
C ILE A 320 -14.43 -4.15 -18.13
N TRP A 321 -14.28 -3.24 -17.16
CA TRP A 321 -15.31 -2.99 -16.16
C TRP A 321 -16.63 -2.58 -16.80
N MET A 322 -16.62 -1.65 -17.75
CA MET A 322 -17.83 -1.19 -18.45
C MET A 322 -18.55 -2.30 -19.25
N ARG A 323 -17.85 -3.38 -19.63
CA ARG A 323 -18.44 -4.55 -20.32
C ARG A 323 -19.04 -5.58 -19.36
N VAL A 324 -18.65 -5.59 -18.09
CA VAL A 324 -19.24 -6.52 -17.12
C VAL A 324 -20.72 -6.17 -16.99
N GLU A 325 -21.58 -6.95 -17.63
CA GLU A 325 -23.03 -6.86 -17.49
C GLU A 325 -23.39 -7.44 -16.12
N ASP A 326 -23.42 -6.59 -15.11
CA ASP A 326 -23.96 -7.00 -13.81
C ASP A 326 -25.49 -7.07 -13.96
N TYR A 327 -25.99 -8.28 -14.22
CA TYR A 327 -27.42 -8.56 -14.36
C TYR A 327 -28.17 -8.59 -13.02
N SER A 328 -27.52 -8.25 -11.90
CA SER A 328 -28.22 -8.12 -10.62
C SER A 328 -29.31 -7.04 -10.72
N LYS A 329 -30.49 -7.30 -10.12
CA LYS A 329 -31.64 -6.36 -10.15
C LYS A 329 -31.30 -4.98 -9.54
N GLU A 330 -30.26 -4.89 -8.72
CA GLU A 330 -29.76 -3.65 -8.12
C GLU A 330 -28.94 -2.80 -9.11
N SER A 331 -28.24 -3.43 -10.06
CA SER A 331 -27.40 -2.78 -11.08
C SER A 331 -28.20 -1.94 -12.08
N TRP A 332 -29.45 -2.31 -12.40
CA TRP A 332 -30.30 -1.59 -13.36
C TRP A 332 -30.55 -0.12 -12.98
N SER A 333 -30.41 0.20 -11.70
CA SER A 333 -30.58 1.54 -11.16
C SER A 333 -29.29 2.35 -11.07
N ARG A 334 -28.11 1.76 -11.30
CA ARG A 334 -26.82 2.42 -11.14
C ARG A 334 -26.35 3.01 -12.47
N TRP A 335 -26.12 4.32 -12.51
CA TRP A 335 -25.51 4.94 -13.68
C TRP A 335 -24.05 4.51 -13.77
N ARG A 336 -23.63 4.00 -14.93
CA ARG A 336 -22.24 3.60 -15.17
C ARG A 336 -21.51 4.73 -15.88
N THR A 337 -20.58 5.35 -15.16
CA THR A 337 -19.58 6.23 -15.77
C THR A 337 -18.21 5.59 -15.63
N ARG A 338 -17.31 5.89 -16.58
CA ARG A 338 -15.94 5.39 -16.53
C ARG A 338 -15.25 5.83 -15.25
N CYS A 339 -14.41 4.94 -14.71
CA CYS A 339 -13.56 5.28 -13.57
C CYS A 339 -12.71 6.52 -13.87
N ARG A 340 -12.47 7.34 -12.84
CA ARG A 340 -11.71 8.58 -12.93
C ARG A 340 -10.48 8.55 -12.04
N VAL A 341 -9.42 9.22 -12.49
CA VAL A 341 -8.18 9.39 -11.73
C VAL A 341 -8.39 10.49 -10.70
N THR A 342 -8.16 10.17 -9.42
CA THR A 342 -8.14 11.16 -8.34
C THR A 342 -6.71 11.63 -8.04
N ARG A 343 -6.59 12.62 -7.15
CA ARG A 343 -5.32 13.20 -6.72
C ARG A 343 -4.57 12.32 -5.72
N VAL A 344 -3.26 12.54 -5.62
CA VAL A 344 -2.48 12.11 -4.45
C VAL A 344 -2.82 13.01 -3.25
N MET A 345 -2.68 12.50 -2.04
CA MET A 345 -2.85 13.25 -0.81
C MET A 345 -1.72 12.95 0.17
N GLY A 346 -1.29 13.96 0.92
CA GLY A 346 -0.46 13.75 2.11
C GLY A 346 -1.31 13.27 3.28
N MET A 347 -0.85 12.32 4.08
CA MET A 347 -1.63 11.83 5.22
C MET A 347 -1.87 12.93 6.27
N ASP A 348 -0.94 13.87 6.47
CA ASP A 348 -1.16 15.03 7.36
C ASP A 348 -2.38 15.87 6.93
N MET A 349 -2.54 16.08 5.62
CA MET A 349 -3.69 16.78 5.08
C MET A 349 -4.98 16.00 5.31
N VAL A 350 -4.97 14.68 5.09
CA VAL A 350 -6.11 13.79 5.32
C VAL A 350 -6.54 13.84 6.80
N LEU A 351 -5.61 13.67 7.73
CA LEU A 351 -5.90 13.65 9.16
C LEU A 351 -6.38 15.03 9.67
N LYS A 352 -5.79 16.13 9.20
CA LYS A 352 -6.28 17.49 9.54
C LYS A 352 -7.63 17.81 8.94
N ARG A 353 -7.98 17.22 7.80
CA ARG A 353 -9.33 17.34 7.25
C ARG A 353 -10.33 16.59 8.12
N GLN A 354 -9.97 15.40 8.58
CA GLN A 354 -10.85 14.55 9.38
C GLN A 354 -11.02 15.04 10.84
N PHE A 355 -9.93 15.44 11.50
CA PHE A 355 -9.93 15.82 12.92
C PHE A 355 -9.93 17.33 13.17
N GLY A 356 -9.93 18.13 12.09
CA GLY A 356 -9.89 19.58 12.14
C GLY A 356 -8.49 20.16 11.91
N ARG A 357 -8.45 21.37 11.34
CA ARG A 357 -7.20 22.03 10.90
C ARG A 357 -6.17 22.25 12.01
N MET A 358 -6.62 22.28 13.26
CA MET A 358 -5.79 22.47 14.45
C MET A 358 -5.30 21.14 15.05
N TRP A 359 -5.68 20.00 14.48
CA TRP A 359 -5.18 18.71 14.92
C TRP A 359 -3.67 18.63 14.72
N THR A 360 -3.01 18.11 15.74
CA THR A 360 -1.58 17.83 15.75
C THR A 360 -1.40 16.35 16.02
N HIS A 361 -0.47 15.73 15.29
CA HIS A 361 -0.14 14.34 15.54
C HIS A 361 0.32 14.12 17.00
N PRO A 362 0.07 12.93 17.57
CA PRO A 362 0.58 12.60 18.90
C PRO A 362 2.11 12.64 18.93
N SER A 363 2.65 12.81 20.13
CA SER A 363 4.10 12.64 20.35
C SER A 363 4.48 11.17 20.16
N SER A 364 5.65 10.95 19.57
CA SER A 364 6.25 9.63 19.39
C SER A 364 7.32 9.38 20.47
N SER A 365 7.38 8.16 20.98
CA SER A 365 8.43 7.69 21.90
C SER A 365 9.79 7.57 21.20
N PHE A 366 9.78 7.30 19.89
CA PHE A 366 10.97 7.27 19.05
C PHE A 366 11.09 8.57 18.24
N THR A 367 12.27 9.18 18.20
CA THR A 367 12.56 10.20 17.20
C THR A 367 12.99 9.56 15.89
N ILE A 368 12.85 10.28 14.77
CA ILE A 368 13.38 9.82 13.47
C ILE A 368 14.88 9.51 13.55
N LYS A 369 15.64 10.26 14.37
CA LYS A 369 17.06 10.01 14.59
C LYS A 369 17.31 8.72 15.36
N ASP A 370 16.42 8.36 16.28
CA ASP A 370 16.53 7.10 17.03
C ASP A 370 16.26 5.91 16.10
N ILE A 371 15.24 6.03 15.24
CA ILE A 371 14.93 5.04 14.20
C ILE A 371 16.13 4.81 13.26
N GLN A 372 16.80 5.89 12.85
CA GLN A 372 17.96 5.81 11.96
C GLN A 372 19.24 5.27 12.62
N ARG A 373 19.37 5.31 13.95
CA ARG A 373 20.55 4.78 14.67
C ARG A 373 20.53 3.26 14.85
N HIS A 374 19.39 2.62 14.59
CA HIS A 374 19.24 1.18 14.58
C HIS A 374 19.50 0.56 13.19
N ILE A 375 19.95 1.37 12.23
CA ILE A 375 20.56 0.99 10.94
C ILE A 375 22.04 0.71 11.18
#